data_AF-A0A7W0UNI5-F1
#
_entry.id   AF-A0A7W0UNI5-F1
#
_cell.length_a   1.000
_cell.length_b   1.000
_cell.length_c   1.000
_cell.angle_alpha   90.00
_cell.angle_beta   90.00
_cell.angle_gamma   90.00
#
_symmetry.space_group_name_H-M   'P 1'
#
loop_
_entity.id
_entity.type
_entity.pdbx_description
1 polymer ?
#
loop_
_entity_poly.entity_id
_entity_poly.type
_entity_poly.pdbx_seq_one_letter_code
_entity_poly.pdbx_strand_id
1 'polypeptide(L)'
;MPRFANRSELECAKILDYYGIPWDYEPHSFVLDRDDEGRVVSAFRPDFYLPEQDLFIEVTVMKQSLVTRKNRKLRELQRLYPEVRVKLFYRRDIERLAQRYRLRLAS
;
A
#
# COMPACT_ATOMS: atom_id res chain seq x y z
N MET A 1 -14.24 -6.15 -9.69
CA MET A 1 -13.38 -5.48 -8.69
C MET A 1 -13.36 -6.30 -7.41
N PRO A 2 -12.22 -6.37 -6.71
CA PRO A 2 -12.10 -7.02 -5.41
C PRO A 2 -13.03 -6.40 -4.35
N ARG A 3 -13.26 -7.13 -3.26
CA ARG A 3 -13.96 -6.59 -2.09
C ARG A 3 -12.94 -5.88 -1.19
N PHE A 4 -12.87 -4.55 -1.31
CA PHE A 4 -12.00 -3.70 -0.50
C PHE A 4 -12.37 -3.71 0.98
N ALA A 5 -11.37 -3.62 1.87
CA ALA A 5 -11.58 -3.64 3.31
C ALA A 5 -12.17 -2.31 3.83
N ASN A 6 -11.93 -1.21 3.12
CA ASN A 6 -12.53 0.09 3.45
C ASN A 6 -12.70 0.97 2.20
N ARG A 7 -13.40 2.09 2.38
CA ARG A 7 -13.66 3.05 1.29
C ARG A 7 -12.39 3.66 0.71
N SER A 8 -11.33 3.87 1.51
CA SER A 8 -10.12 4.53 1.02
C SER A 8 -9.31 3.67 0.05
N GLU A 9 -9.31 2.35 0.24
CA GLU A 9 -8.77 1.41 -0.75
C GLU A 9 -9.56 1.46 -2.06
N LEU A 10 -10.90 1.46 -2.00
CA LEU A 10 -11.74 1.58 -3.20
C LEU A 10 -11.46 2.87 -3.97
N GLU A 11 -11.35 4.01 -3.28
CA GLU A 11 -11.03 5.29 -3.95
C GLU A 11 -9.60 5.27 -4.53
N CYS A 12 -8.64 4.59 -3.88
CA CYS A 12 -7.29 4.40 -4.42
C CYS A 12 -7.33 3.59 -5.72
N ALA A 13 -8.00 2.44 -5.71
CA ALA A 13 -8.17 1.59 -6.89
C ALA A 13 -8.78 2.35 -8.07
N LYS A 14 -9.87 3.10 -7.83
CA LYS A 14 -10.51 3.95 -8.86
C LYS A 14 -9.54 4.98 -9.45
N ILE A 15 -8.64 5.52 -8.64
CA ILE A 15 -7.67 6.52 -9.09
C ILE A 15 -6.56 5.85 -9.92
N LEU A 16 -6.08 4.68 -9.51
CA LEU A 16 -5.15 3.89 -10.31
C LEU A 16 -5.77 3.50 -11.67
N ASP A 17 -7.02 3.03 -11.66
CA ASP A 17 -7.80 2.70 -12.87
C ASP A 17 -7.96 3.92 -13.79
N TYR A 18 -8.29 5.08 -13.23
CA TYR A 18 -8.46 6.32 -13.99
C TYR A 18 -7.17 6.73 -14.73
N TYR A 19 -6.00 6.44 -14.17
CA TYR A 19 -4.70 6.68 -14.81
C TYR A 19 -4.19 5.52 -15.65
N GLY A 20 -4.94 4.42 -15.74
CA GLY A 20 -4.53 3.22 -16.45
C GLY A 20 -3.28 2.56 -15.84
N ILE A 21 -3.03 2.76 -14.55
CA ILE A 21 -1.91 2.14 -13.84
C ILE A 21 -2.35 0.72 -13.45
N PRO A 22 -1.71 -0.36 -13.93
CA PRO A 22 -2.05 -1.71 -13.51
C PRO A 22 -1.79 -1.92 -12.01
N TRP A 23 -2.66 -2.67 -11.34
CA TRP A 23 -2.51 -2.98 -9.92
C TRP A 23 -3.11 -4.33 -9.55
N ASP A 24 -2.53 -4.95 -8.53
CA ASP A 24 -3.06 -6.13 -7.86
C ASP A 24 -3.46 -5.78 -6.42
N TYR A 25 -4.57 -6.33 -5.93
CA TYR A 25 -5.06 -6.09 -4.56
C TYR A 25 -4.56 -7.18 -3.61
N GLU A 26 -3.88 -6.76 -2.54
CA GLU A 26 -3.34 -7.61 -1.48
C GLU A 26 -2.59 -8.88 -1.97
N PRO A 27 -1.75 -8.82 -3.02
CA PRO A 27 -1.25 -10.03 -3.70
C PRO A 27 -0.23 -10.81 -2.87
N HIS A 28 0.38 -10.19 -1.86
CA HIS A 28 1.45 -10.80 -1.10
C HIS A 28 1.41 -10.41 0.39
N SER A 29 1.59 -11.41 1.25
CA SER A 29 1.70 -11.24 2.70
C SER A 29 3.11 -11.59 3.16
N PHE A 30 3.81 -10.62 3.74
CA PHE A 30 5.15 -10.77 4.26
C PHE A 30 5.11 -11.17 5.73
N VAL A 31 5.82 -12.23 6.10
CA VAL A 31 5.93 -12.65 7.50
C VAL A 31 7.00 -11.80 8.18
N LEU A 32 6.63 -11.09 9.24
CA LEU A 32 7.54 -10.19 9.97
C LEU A 32 8.08 -10.81 11.25
N ASP A 33 7.36 -11.77 11.84
CA ASP A 33 7.77 -12.42 13.09
C ASP A 33 7.16 -13.82 13.23
N ARG A 34 7.91 -14.72 13.88
CA ARG A 34 7.49 -16.09 14.21
C ARG A 34 7.85 -16.42 15.66
N ASP A 35 6.99 -17.19 16.32
CA ASP A 35 7.29 -17.72 17.66
C ASP A 35 8.29 -18.89 17.60
N ASP A 36 8.68 -19.40 18.77
CA ASP A 36 9.63 -20.52 18.91
C ASP A 36 9.13 -21.82 18.26
N GLU A 37 7.81 -21.94 18.05
CA GLU A 37 7.19 -23.07 17.36
C GLU A 37 7.03 -22.82 15.85
N GLY A 38 7.56 -21.70 15.35
CA GLY A 38 7.54 -21.30 13.95
C GLY A 38 6.21 -20.73 13.46
N ARG A 39 5.23 -20.47 14.34
CA ARG A 39 3.93 -19.90 13.97
C ARG A 39 4.06 -18.41 13.69
N VAL A 40 3.31 -17.91 12.71
CA VAL A 40 3.34 -16.49 12.33
C VAL A 40 2.68 -15.63 13.42
N VAL A 41 3.47 -14.78 14.06
CA VAL A 41 3.02 -13.85 15.12
C VAL A 41 2.68 -12.48 14.52
N SER A 42 3.46 -12.05 13.53
CA SER A 42 3.24 -10.80 12.83
C SER A 42 3.45 -10.98 11.32
N ALA A 43 2.52 -10.41 10.55
CA ALA A 43 2.64 -10.30 9.11
C ALA A 43 2.22 -8.90 8.64
N PHE A 44 2.65 -8.56 7.45
CA PHE A 44 2.29 -7.32 6.77
C PHE A 44 1.90 -7.62 5.34
N ARG A 45 0.69 -7.23 4.96
CA ARG A 45 0.13 -7.42 3.63
C ARG A 45 -0.23 -6.04 3.09
N PRO A 46 0.58 -5.47 2.18
CA PRO A 46 0.26 -4.18 1.58
C PRO A 46 -1.05 -4.23 0.81
N ASP A 47 -1.79 -3.13 0.83
CA ASP A 47 -3.10 -3.03 0.16
C ASP A 47 -3.01 -3.27 -1.36
N PHE A 48 -1.97 -2.75 -2.02
CA PHE A 48 -1.80 -2.86 -3.49
C PHE A 48 -0.35 -3.18 -3.89
N TYR A 49 -0.20 -3.78 -5.07
CA TYR A 49 1.06 -3.88 -5.81
C TYR A 49 0.91 -3.28 -7.20
N LEU A 50 1.90 -2.50 -7.63
CA LEU A 50 1.98 -1.95 -8.97
C LEU A 50 3.09 -2.69 -9.75
N PRO A 51 2.75 -3.65 -10.62
CA PRO A 51 3.73 -4.55 -11.24
C PRO A 51 4.73 -3.83 -12.15
N GLU A 52 4.29 -2.80 -12.88
CA GLU A 52 5.17 -2.05 -13.77
C GLU A 52 6.24 -1.23 -13.03
N GLN A 53 5.94 -0.81 -11.80
CA GLN A 53 6.85 -0.01 -10.98
C GLN A 53 7.62 -0.84 -9.96
N ASP A 54 7.27 -2.12 -9.81
CA ASP A 54 7.69 -2.99 -8.71
C ASP A 54 7.56 -2.27 -7.36
N LEU A 55 6.31 -1.95 -7.00
CA LEU A 55 6.00 -1.10 -5.85
C LEU A 55 4.76 -1.58 -5.12
N PHE A 56 4.90 -1.84 -3.82
CA PHE A 56 3.78 -2.01 -2.91
C PHE A 56 3.27 -0.67 -2.38
N ILE A 57 1.96 -0.53 -2.25
CA ILE A 57 1.28 0.64 -1.71
C ILE A 57 0.44 0.22 -0.51
N GLU A 58 0.58 0.96 0.58
CA GLU A 58 -0.24 0.86 1.79
C GLU A 58 -1.04 2.15 1.96
N VAL A 59 -2.36 2.07 1.96
CA VAL A 59 -3.28 3.21 2.11
C VAL A 59 -3.46 3.55 3.59
N THR A 60 -3.42 4.85 3.92
CA THR A 60 -3.71 5.32 5.29
C THR A 60 -4.55 6.58 5.34
N VAL A 61 -5.43 6.65 6.33
CA VAL A 61 -6.38 7.77 6.57
C VAL A 61 -6.02 8.64 7.79
N MET A 62 -4.83 8.47 8.37
CA MET A 62 -4.32 9.26 9.51
C MET A 62 -5.18 9.24 10.78
N LYS A 63 -5.43 8.06 11.37
CA LYS A 63 -5.51 7.97 12.84
C LYS A 63 -4.10 7.79 13.37
N GLN A 64 -3.58 8.76 14.11
CA GLN A 64 -2.16 8.82 14.51
C GLN A 64 -1.68 7.54 15.22
N SER A 65 -2.54 6.94 16.06
CA SER A 65 -2.25 5.66 16.73
C SER A 65 -2.09 4.47 15.75
N LEU A 66 -2.82 4.46 14.64
CA LEU A 66 -2.70 3.44 13.59
C LEU A 66 -1.45 3.63 12.74
N VAL A 67 -1.06 4.88 12.49
CA VAL A 67 0.15 5.21 11.72
C VAL A 67 1.42 4.74 12.45
N THR A 68 1.50 4.85 13.78
CA THR A 68 2.65 4.33 14.53
C THR A 68 2.82 2.82 14.37
N ARG A 69 1.72 2.06 14.42
CA ARG A 69 1.75 0.61 14.22
C ARG A 69 2.13 0.24 12.78
N LYS A 70 1.54 0.91 11.78
CA LYS A 70 1.92 0.72 10.36
C LYS A 70 3.40 1.03 10.12
N ASN A 71 3.90 2.14 10.64
CA ASN A 71 5.32 2.52 10.51
C ASN A 71 6.26 1.51 11.19
N ARG A 72 5.87 0.89 12.31
CA ARG A 72 6.67 -0.19 12.92
C ARG A 72 6.78 -1.39 11.98
N LYS A 73 5.65 -1.87 11.44
CA LYS A 73 5.63 -2.98 10.49
C LYS A 73 6.41 -2.67 9.21
N LEU A 74 6.33 -1.44 8.70
CA LEU A 74 7.10 -1.02 7.53
C LEU A 74 8.61 -1.05 7.79
N ARG A 75 9.06 -0.62 8.98
CA ARG A 75 10.49 -0.73 9.36
C ARG A 75 10.94 -2.18 9.51
N GLU A 76 10.10 -3.03 10.09
CA GLU A 76 10.38 -4.47 10.19
C GLU A 76 10.44 -5.12 8.81
N LEU A 77 9.51 -4.78 7.91
CA LEU A 77 9.52 -5.24 6.53
C LEU A 77 10.82 -4.83 5.84
N GLN A 78 11.21 -3.55 5.91
CA GLN A 78 12.44 -3.07 5.30
C GLN A 78 13.70 -3.74 5.87
N ARG A 79 13.68 -4.15 7.14
CA ARG A 79 14.78 -4.88 7.76
C ARG A 79 14.87 -6.33 7.26
N LEU A 80 13.74 -6.99 7.07
CA LEU A 80 13.66 -8.41 6.70
C LEU A 80 13.69 -8.65 5.19
N TYR A 81 13.16 -7.69 4.43
CA TYR A 81 12.98 -7.71 2.98
C TYR A 81 13.46 -6.38 2.39
N PRO A 82 14.78 -6.10 2.41
CA PRO A 82 15.34 -4.82 1.97
C PRO A 82 15.09 -4.49 0.49
N GLU A 83 14.85 -5.51 -0.34
CA GLU A 83 14.49 -5.39 -1.74
C GLU A 83 13.04 -4.96 -1.96
N VAL A 84 12.16 -5.17 -0.96
CA VAL A 84 10.74 -4.87 -1.09
C VAL A 84 10.52 -3.37 -0.99
N ARG A 85 10.10 -2.79 -2.11
CA ARG A 85 9.71 -1.38 -2.17
C ARG A 85 8.27 -1.22 -1.74
N VAL A 86 8.06 -0.54 -0.62
CA VAL A 86 6.73 -0.18 -0.13
C VAL A 86 6.63 1.32 0.17
N LYS A 87 5.49 1.92 -0.14
CA LYS A 87 5.17 3.31 0.21
C LYS A 87 3.84 3.42 0.93
N LEU A 88 3.83 4.23 1.98
CA LEU A 88 2.60 4.63 2.67
C LEU A 88 2.00 5.81 1.91
N PHE A 89 0.79 5.64 1.38
CA PHE A 89 0.06 6.68 0.65
C PHE A 89 -1.07 7.24 1.51
N TYR A 90 -1.06 8.57 1.69
CA TYR A 90 -2.18 9.26 2.28
C TYR A 90 -3.28 9.42 1.24
N ARG A 91 -4.55 9.38 1.67
CA ARG A 91 -5.69 9.75 0.80
C ARG A 91 -5.45 11.08 0.07
N ARG A 92 -4.86 12.06 0.75
CA ARG A 92 -4.52 13.37 0.16
C ARG A 92 -3.43 13.29 -0.91
N ASP A 93 -2.50 12.34 -0.82
CA ASP A 93 -1.47 12.14 -1.84
C ASP A 93 -2.08 11.56 -3.10
N ILE A 94 -3.04 10.65 -2.95
CA ILE A 94 -3.78 10.07 -4.07
C ILE A 94 -4.56 11.17 -4.80
N GLU A 95 -5.22 12.07 -4.07
CA GLU A 95 -5.91 13.24 -4.64
C GLU A 95 -4.93 14.20 -5.37
N ARG A 96 -3.75 14.45 -4.80
CA ARG A 96 -2.71 15.29 -5.42
C ARG A 96 -2.09 14.65 -6.66
N LEU A 97 -1.83 13.35 -6.61
CA LEU A 97 -1.32 12.58 -7.73
C LEU A 97 -2.32 12.66 -8.89
N ALA A 98 -3.60 12.51 -8.60
CA ALA A 98 -4.66 12.67 -9.59
C ALA A 98 -4.69 14.07 -10.22
N GLN A 99 -4.64 15.12 -9.42
CA GLN A 99 -4.59 16.49 -9.94
C GLN A 99 -3.38 16.72 -10.85
N ARG A 100 -2.21 16.20 -10.49
CA ARG A 100 -0.97 16.38 -11.28
C ARG A 100 -1.01 15.66 -12.62
N TYR A 101 -1.58 14.45 -12.69
CA TYR A 101 -1.72 13.73 -13.96
C TYR A 101 -2.81 14.31 -14.86
N ARG A 102 -3.91 14.86 -14.31
CA ARG A 102 -4.92 15.59 -15.11
C ARG A 102 -4.31 16.79 -15.84
N LEU A 103 -3.43 17.54 -15.19
CA LEU A 103 -2.74 18.68 -15.81
C LEU A 103 -1.82 18.24 -16.96
N ARG A 104 -1.17 17.08 -16.83
CA ARG A 104 -0.23 16.56 -17.84
C ARG A 104 -0.90 16.01 -19.09
N LEU A 105 -2.15 15.56 -19.00
CA LEU A 105 -2.97 15.13 -20.15
C LEU A 105 -3.67 16.31 -20.87
N ALA A 106 -3.77 17.46 -20.20
CA ALA A 106 -4.35 18.69 -20.75
C ALA A 106 -3.28 19.65 -21.34
N SER A 107 -2.02 19.19 -21.42
CA SER A 107 -0.87 19.90 -21.99
C SER A 107 -0.41 19.18 -23.25
#